data_AF-A0A535FEK2-F1
#
_entry.id   AF-A0A535FEK2-F1
#
_cell.length_a   1.000
_cell.length_b   1.000
_cell.length_c   1.000
_cell.angle_alpha   90.00
_cell.angle_beta   90.00
_cell.angle_gamma   90.00
#
_symmetry.space_group_name_H-M   'P 1'
#
loop_
_entity.id
_entity.type
_entity.pdbx_description
1 polymer ?
#
loop_
_entity_poly.entity_id
_entity_poly.type
_entity_poly.pdbx_seq_one_letter_code
_entity_poly.pdbx_strand_id
1 'polypeptide(L)'
;MSGFYSKDTIIGLTFEHQDWGLYAITLATAGLTAFYMLRAYIQAFGGKDGGFGGLWGGTYRGEGNPHESPPTITIPLMLLAIPTVVAGYWTGFFTYLKPDAPALDIAKLLTLPDTWIGVVVAFVGLGFAYYLYCRVEPAKLTAFVQGNALLRTLHRILYNRYYIDEFYNLVIVRFIVLGISHIAQAFDTYVIDGVVNGVAFLITGLGGRIRQVETGKVQTYMVGFFGGVAILAVIVFVLVTIVK
;
A
#
# COMPACT_ATOMS: atom_id res chain seq x y z
N MET A 1 -9.07 20.57 18.30
CA MET A 1 -8.63 21.93 18.65
C MET A 1 -7.41 22.37 17.82
N SER A 2 -6.37 21.55 17.62
CA SER A 2 -5.25 21.90 16.70
C SER A 2 -5.63 22.03 15.22
N GLY A 3 -6.60 21.23 14.77
CA GLY A 3 -7.06 21.24 13.37
C GLY A 3 -7.69 22.55 12.90
N PHE A 4 -8.21 23.38 13.82
CA PHE A 4 -8.77 24.71 13.50
C PHE A 4 -7.68 25.61 12.91
N TYR A 5 -6.56 25.76 13.63
CA TYR A 5 -5.44 26.60 13.20
C TYR A 5 -4.79 26.13 11.89
N SER A 6 -4.72 24.82 11.65
CA SER A 6 -4.10 24.29 10.42
C SER A 6 -5.02 24.25 9.21
N LYS A 7 -6.33 24.06 9.38
CA LYS A 7 -7.26 23.95 8.24
C LYS A 7 -7.85 25.30 7.84
N ASP A 8 -8.21 26.14 8.82
CA ASP A 8 -8.88 27.41 8.51
C ASP A 8 -7.90 28.43 7.90
N THR A 9 -6.60 28.28 8.19
CA THR A 9 -5.56 29.07 7.53
C THR A 9 -5.45 28.76 6.03
N ILE A 10 -5.51 27.49 5.66
CA ILE A 10 -5.48 27.09 4.24
C ILE A 10 -6.74 27.57 3.52
N ILE A 11 -7.91 27.46 4.17
CA ILE A 11 -9.17 27.96 3.62
C ILE A 11 -9.10 29.49 3.41
N GLY A 12 -8.62 30.24 4.42
CA GLY A 12 -8.42 31.68 4.33
C GLY A 12 -7.44 32.08 3.22
N LEU A 13 -6.32 31.36 3.06
CA LEU A 13 -5.36 31.62 1.98
C LEU A 13 -5.98 31.41 0.59
N THR A 14 -6.79 30.36 0.38
CA THR A 14 -7.46 30.16 -0.91
C THR A 14 -8.49 31.26 -1.22
N PHE A 15 -9.05 31.88 -0.17
CA PHE A 15 -9.93 33.04 -0.33
C PHE A 15 -9.14 34.31 -0.67
N GLU A 16 -8.01 34.56 0.00
CA GLU A 16 -7.14 35.71 -0.30
C GLU A 16 -6.57 35.66 -1.72
N HIS A 17 -6.20 34.47 -2.21
CA HIS A 17 -5.62 34.28 -3.54
C HIS A 17 -6.64 34.29 -4.71
N GLN A 18 -7.92 34.48 -4.42
CA GLN A 18 -8.99 34.49 -5.42
C GLN A 18 -9.30 33.15 -6.11
N ASP A 19 -8.87 32.03 -5.53
CA ASP A 19 -9.02 30.69 -6.09
C ASP A 19 -10.34 30.02 -5.68
N TRP A 20 -11.46 30.48 -6.25
CA TRP A 20 -12.81 30.07 -5.83
C TRP A 20 -13.08 28.57 -5.94
N GLY A 21 -12.45 27.90 -6.92
CA GLY A 21 -12.57 26.46 -7.08
C GLY A 21 -11.96 25.69 -5.89
N LEU A 22 -10.75 26.06 -5.47
CA LEU A 22 -10.07 25.43 -4.34
C LEU A 22 -10.73 25.81 -3.02
N TYR A 23 -11.17 27.05 -2.88
CA TYR A 23 -11.94 27.49 -1.70
C TYR A 23 -13.22 26.66 -1.52
N ALA A 24 -14.00 26.46 -2.57
CA ALA A 24 -15.21 25.64 -2.52
C ALA A 24 -14.92 24.17 -2.17
N ILE A 25 -13.87 23.58 -2.78
CA ILE A 25 -13.48 22.18 -2.53
C ILE A 25 -13.00 21.99 -1.09
N THR A 26 -12.14 22.87 -0.59
CA THR A 26 -11.61 22.79 0.78
C THR A 26 -12.70 22.99 1.82
N LEU A 27 -13.61 23.94 1.60
CA LEU A 27 -14.77 24.17 2.46
C LEU A 27 -15.73 22.97 2.48
N ALA A 28 -16.06 22.42 1.31
CA ALA A 28 -16.89 21.22 1.20
C ALA A 28 -16.21 20.00 1.87
N THR A 29 -14.90 19.87 1.71
CA THR A 29 -14.09 18.81 2.34
C THR A 29 -14.09 18.94 3.86
N ALA A 30 -14.05 20.16 4.41
CA ALA A 30 -14.13 20.39 5.85
C ALA A 30 -15.47 19.89 6.43
N GLY A 31 -16.59 20.23 5.78
CA GLY A 31 -17.93 19.75 6.16
C GLY A 31 -18.07 18.22 6.03
N LEU A 32 -17.62 17.65 4.92
CA LEU A 32 -17.60 16.20 4.71
C LEU A 32 -16.72 15.48 5.74
N THR A 33 -15.62 16.11 6.17
CA THR A 33 -14.74 15.56 7.20
C THR A 33 -15.43 15.44 8.55
N ALA A 34 -16.09 16.51 8.97
CA ALA A 34 -16.90 16.47 10.19
C ALA A 34 -18.00 15.40 10.10
N PHE A 35 -18.65 15.30 8.94
CA PHE A 35 -19.69 14.32 8.68
C PHE A 35 -19.19 12.87 8.82
N TYR A 36 -18.12 12.48 8.10
CA TYR A 36 -17.68 11.08 8.12
C TYR A 36 -17.04 10.68 9.46
N MET A 37 -16.35 11.61 10.15
CA MET A 37 -15.77 11.33 11.46
C MET A 37 -16.85 11.10 12.51
N LEU A 38 -17.89 11.95 12.54
CA LEU A 38 -19.00 11.74 13.46
C LEU A 38 -19.77 10.45 13.11
N ARG A 39 -20.02 10.19 11.82
CA ARG A 39 -20.61 8.93 11.38
C ARG A 39 -19.83 7.73 11.92
N ALA A 40 -18.51 7.71 11.75
CA ALA A 40 -17.66 6.63 12.23
C ALA A 40 -17.74 6.46 13.75
N TYR A 41 -17.72 7.57 14.50
CA TYR A 41 -17.89 7.56 15.95
C TYR A 41 -19.26 6.98 16.38
N ILE A 42 -20.35 7.44 15.76
CA ILE A 42 -21.71 6.93 16.05
C ILE A 42 -21.81 5.44 15.72
N GLN A 43 -21.27 5.01 14.58
CA GLN A 43 -21.31 3.61 14.16
C GLN A 43 -20.50 2.69 15.09
N ALA A 44 -19.41 3.20 15.66
CA ALA A 44 -18.57 2.45 16.61
C ALA A 44 -19.16 2.41 18.04
N PHE A 45 -19.71 3.53 18.53
CA PHE A 45 -20.08 3.70 19.94
C PHE A 45 -21.57 3.80 20.25
N GLY A 46 -22.44 3.96 19.24
CA GLY A 46 -23.87 4.21 19.46
C GLY A 46 -24.68 3.03 20.02
N GLY A 47 -24.15 1.81 19.92
CA GLY A 47 -24.82 0.61 20.40
C GLY A 47 -26.06 0.23 19.56
N LYS A 48 -26.56 -0.99 19.80
CA LYS A 48 -27.67 -1.57 19.05
C LYS A 48 -28.97 -0.79 19.29
N ASP A 49 -29.72 -0.54 18.21
CA ASP A 49 -31.07 0.08 18.25
C ASP A 49 -31.13 1.44 18.98
N GLY A 50 -30.02 2.19 19.00
CA GLY A 50 -29.97 3.49 19.70
C GLY A 50 -29.75 3.37 21.22
N GLY A 51 -29.35 2.20 21.72
CA GLY A 51 -29.23 1.91 23.15
C GLY A 51 -28.27 2.84 23.91
N PHE A 52 -27.29 3.45 23.25
CA PHE A 52 -26.44 4.47 23.85
C PHE A 52 -26.90 5.87 23.38
N GLY A 53 -27.76 6.52 24.17
CA GLY A 53 -28.15 7.92 23.96
C GLY A 53 -28.90 8.21 22.65
N GLY A 54 -29.52 7.21 22.03
CA GLY A 54 -30.24 7.35 20.74
C GLY A 54 -29.32 7.32 19.51
N LEU A 55 -28.06 6.92 19.66
CA LEU A 55 -27.07 6.83 18.58
C LEU A 55 -27.19 5.45 17.90
N TRP A 56 -27.49 5.36 16.60
CA TRP A 56 -27.64 4.04 15.95
C TRP A 56 -26.26 3.46 15.58
N GLY A 57 -25.68 2.68 16.50
CA GLY A 57 -24.38 2.02 16.34
C GLY A 57 -24.47 0.54 16.01
N GLY A 58 -23.31 -0.06 15.73
CA GLY A 58 -23.19 -1.51 15.57
C GLY A 58 -23.32 -2.26 16.89
N THR A 59 -23.68 -3.55 16.81
CA THR A 59 -23.50 -4.47 17.94
C THR A 59 -22.02 -4.76 18.12
N TYR A 60 -21.59 -4.93 19.37
CA TYR A 60 -20.28 -5.51 19.66
C TYR A 60 -20.18 -6.89 18.98
N ARG A 61 -19.14 -7.08 18.16
CA ARG A 61 -18.93 -8.30 17.36
C ARG A 61 -17.85 -9.23 17.94
N GLY A 62 -17.35 -8.94 19.14
CA GLY A 62 -16.36 -9.77 19.81
C GLY A 62 -16.98 -10.86 20.67
N GLU A 63 -16.17 -11.84 21.06
CA GLU A 63 -16.58 -13.01 21.85
C GLU A 63 -16.48 -12.78 23.39
N GLY A 64 -16.11 -11.57 23.84
CA GLY A 64 -15.90 -11.22 25.26
C GLY A 64 -16.80 -10.10 25.79
N ASN A 65 -16.74 -9.84 27.10
CA ASN A 65 -17.37 -8.66 27.69
C ASN A 65 -16.49 -7.42 27.40
N PRO A 66 -17.06 -6.29 26.95
CA PRO A 66 -16.32 -5.05 26.77
C PRO A 66 -15.66 -4.64 28.10
N HIS A 67 -14.33 -4.54 28.09
CA HIS A 67 -13.55 -4.03 29.20
C HIS A 67 -12.67 -2.89 28.72
N GLU A 68 -12.28 -2.03 29.65
CA GLU A 68 -11.33 -0.97 29.36
C GLU A 68 -9.97 -1.55 28.92
N SER A 69 -9.27 -0.80 28.08
CA SER A 69 -7.97 -1.23 27.58
C SER A 69 -6.93 -1.25 28.71
N PRO A 70 -5.97 -2.20 28.70
CA PRO A 70 -4.94 -2.25 29.74
C PRO A 70 -4.09 -0.96 29.73
N PRO A 71 -3.44 -0.63 30.87
CA PRO A 71 -2.59 0.57 31.00
C PRO A 71 -1.50 0.68 29.93
N THR A 72 -1.05 -0.44 29.36
CA THR A 72 -0.06 -0.50 28.28
C THR A 72 -0.53 0.16 26.98
N ILE A 73 -1.84 0.28 26.74
CA ILE A 73 -2.42 0.97 25.58
C ILE A 73 -2.92 2.36 25.95
N THR A 74 -3.56 2.51 27.13
CA THR A 74 -4.17 3.79 27.52
C THR A 74 -3.13 4.86 27.85
N ILE A 75 -2.00 4.51 28.47
CA ILE A 75 -0.94 5.46 28.80
C ILE A 75 -0.34 6.12 27.53
N PRO A 76 0.08 5.37 26.49
CA PRO A 76 0.51 5.97 25.23
C PRO A 76 -0.55 6.89 24.60
N LEU A 77 -1.82 6.48 24.58
CA LEU A 77 -2.91 7.29 24.01
C LEU A 77 -3.11 8.61 24.76
N MET A 78 -3.09 8.57 26.10
CA MET A 78 -3.18 9.79 26.93
C MET A 78 -1.96 10.68 26.72
N LEU A 79 -0.76 10.10 26.64
CA LEU A 79 0.47 10.85 26.40
C LEU A 79 0.45 11.55 25.03
N LEU A 80 -0.13 10.93 24.00
CA LEU A 80 -0.32 11.55 22.67
C LEU A 80 -1.42 12.60 22.64
N ALA A 81 -2.40 12.55 23.54
CA ALA A 81 -3.44 13.57 23.64
C ALA A 81 -2.88 14.92 24.12
N ILE A 82 -1.91 14.90 25.05
CA ILE A 82 -1.27 16.12 25.60
C ILE A 82 -0.64 17.00 24.51
N PRO A 83 0.29 16.52 23.66
CA PRO A 83 0.88 17.34 22.60
C PRO A 83 -0.16 17.73 21.55
N THR A 84 -1.24 16.96 21.35
CA THR A 84 -2.33 17.36 20.44
C THR A 84 -3.05 18.62 20.93
N VAL A 85 -3.23 18.77 22.25
CA VAL A 85 -3.79 19.97 22.86
C VAL A 85 -2.79 21.12 22.84
N VAL A 86 -1.54 20.86 23.26
CA VAL A 86 -0.48 21.88 23.33
C VAL A 86 -0.11 22.42 21.95
N ALA A 87 -0.03 21.56 20.92
CA ALA A 87 0.26 21.96 19.55
C ALA A 87 -0.80 22.88 18.96
N GLY A 88 -2.05 22.83 19.45
CA GLY A 88 -3.08 23.80 19.07
C GLY A 88 -2.75 25.22 19.54
N TYR A 89 -2.08 25.36 20.68
CA TYR A 89 -1.66 26.66 21.22
C TYR A 89 -0.26 27.06 20.72
N TRP A 90 0.51 26.13 20.19
CA TRP A 90 1.82 26.40 19.59
C TRP A 90 1.65 26.99 18.18
N THR A 91 1.51 28.31 18.10
CA THR A 91 1.40 29.04 16.82
C THR A 91 2.72 29.14 16.04
N GLY A 92 3.86 28.87 16.70
CA GLY A 92 5.21 28.93 16.12
C GLY A 92 5.53 27.87 15.06
N PHE A 93 4.67 26.86 14.87
CA PHE A 93 4.85 25.85 13.82
C PHE A 93 4.66 26.44 12.42
N PHE A 94 3.76 27.41 12.26
CA PHE A 94 3.49 28.04 10.96
C PHE A 94 4.63 28.95 10.50
N THR A 95 5.28 29.63 11.44
CA THR A 95 6.48 30.44 11.19
C THR A 95 7.68 29.60 10.74
N TYR A 96 7.69 28.29 11.04
CA TYR A 96 8.72 27.36 10.55
C TYR A 96 8.54 27.01 9.06
N LEU A 97 7.31 26.98 8.54
CA LEU A 97 7.03 26.64 7.14
C LEU A 97 7.28 27.82 6.18
N LYS A 98 7.06 29.06 6.62
CA LYS A 98 7.43 30.29 5.91
C LYS A 98 7.90 31.34 6.92
N PRO A 99 9.21 31.63 7.00
CA PRO A 99 9.77 32.63 7.92
C PRO A 99 9.26 34.06 7.68
N ASP A 100 8.90 34.38 6.42
CA ASP A 100 8.40 35.71 6.02
C ASP A 100 6.88 35.85 6.16
N ALA A 101 6.17 34.78 6.55
CA ALA A 101 4.74 34.86 6.80
C ALA A 101 4.50 35.56 8.15
N PRO A 102 3.53 36.49 8.23
CA PRO A 102 3.17 37.08 9.52
C PRO A 102 2.81 35.96 10.50
N ALA A 103 3.40 35.99 11.69
CA ALA A 103 3.12 35.01 12.73
C ALA A 103 1.60 34.90 12.91
N LEU A 104 1.12 33.66 13.06
CA LEU A 104 -0.31 33.38 13.13
C LEU A 104 -0.91 34.05 14.38
N ASP A 105 -1.54 35.20 14.20
CA ASP A 105 -2.21 35.91 15.27
C ASP A 105 -3.61 35.33 15.45
N ILE A 106 -3.79 34.61 16.57
CA ILE A 106 -5.05 33.98 16.94
C ILE A 106 -6.17 35.03 17.03
N ALA A 107 -5.87 36.23 17.53
CA ALA A 107 -6.85 37.30 17.64
C ALA A 107 -7.30 37.74 16.24
N LYS A 108 -6.37 37.87 15.30
CA LYS A 108 -6.68 38.22 13.90
C LYS A 108 -7.51 37.11 13.22
N LEU A 109 -7.17 35.84 13.40
CA LEU A 109 -7.97 34.73 12.86
C LEU A 109 -9.40 34.71 13.39
N LEU A 110 -9.60 34.97 14.68
CA LEU A 110 -10.95 35.01 15.28
C LEU A 110 -11.77 36.22 14.82
N THR A 111 -11.12 37.27 14.33
CA THR A 111 -11.81 38.45 13.76
C THR A 111 -12.18 38.28 12.29
N LEU A 112 -11.58 37.33 11.56
CA LEU A 112 -11.87 37.12 10.16
C LEU A 112 -13.21 36.39 9.98
N PRO A 113 -14.11 36.88 9.11
CA PRO A 113 -15.40 36.24 8.86
C PRO A 113 -15.24 34.84 8.23
N ASP A 114 -14.20 34.61 7.44
CA ASP A 114 -13.98 33.36 6.70
C ASP A 114 -13.71 32.17 7.63
N THR A 115 -13.04 32.42 8.75
CA THR A 115 -12.81 31.42 9.80
C THR A 115 -14.13 30.92 10.38
N TRP A 116 -15.09 31.83 10.60
CA TRP A 116 -16.42 31.45 11.08
C TRP A 116 -17.23 30.70 10.02
N ILE A 117 -17.05 31.00 8.73
CA ILE A 117 -17.70 30.25 7.64
C ILE A 117 -17.24 28.79 7.67
N GLY A 118 -15.94 28.53 7.77
CA GLY A 118 -15.38 27.18 7.89
C GLY A 118 -15.93 26.41 9.10
N VAL A 119 -15.97 27.07 10.26
CA VAL A 119 -16.53 26.51 11.50
C VAL A 119 -18.01 26.18 11.34
N VAL A 120 -18.82 27.10 10.79
CA VAL A 120 -20.24 26.87 10.56
C VAL A 120 -20.46 25.69 9.61
N VAL A 121 -19.71 25.59 8.51
CA VAL A 121 -19.81 24.46 7.57
C VAL A 121 -19.45 23.13 8.25
N ALA A 122 -18.43 23.11 9.09
CA ALA A 122 -18.08 21.92 9.87
C ALA A 122 -19.21 21.52 10.84
N PHE A 123 -19.80 22.48 11.54
CA PHE A 123 -20.95 22.24 12.43
C PHE A 123 -22.21 21.81 11.67
N VAL A 124 -22.46 22.34 10.47
CA VAL A 124 -23.55 21.89 9.60
C VAL A 124 -23.32 20.43 9.18
N GLY A 125 -22.10 20.06 8.78
CA GLY A 125 -21.75 18.67 8.47
C GLY A 125 -21.93 17.73 9.66
N LEU A 126 -21.52 18.17 10.86
CA LEU A 126 -21.69 17.44 12.11
C LEU A 126 -23.18 17.29 12.47
N GLY A 127 -23.96 18.37 12.43
CA GLY A 127 -25.39 18.35 12.69
C GLY A 127 -26.16 17.48 11.69
N PHE A 128 -25.75 17.50 10.42
CA PHE A 128 -26.32 16.65 9.38
C PHE A 128 -26.01 15.17 9.62
N ALA A 129 -24.78 14.82 9.98
CA ALA A 129 -24.42 13.45 10.39
C ALA A 129 -25.20 13.01 11.64
N TYR A 130 -25.29 13.87 12.65
CA TYR A 130 -26.04 13.59 13.88
C TYR A 130 -27.51 13.31 13.57
N TYR A 131 -28.16 14.16 12.76
CA TYR A 131 -29.56 13.97 12.37
C TYR A 131 -29.76 12.64 11.63
N LEU A 132 -28.96 12.36 10.60
CA LEU A 132 -29.12 11.14 9.81
C LEU A 132 -28.84 9.87 10.60
N TYR A 133 -27.82 9.83 11.45
CA TYR A 133 -27.40 8.60 12.12
C TYR A 133 -27.97 8.43 13.54
N CYS A 134 -28.63 9.45 14.11
CA CYS A 134 -29.32 9.33 15.41
C CYS A 134 -30.85 9.27 15.25
N ARG A 135 -31.42 9.99 14.28
CA ARG A 135 -32.89 10.08 14.13
C ARG A 135 -33.44 9.17 13.04
N VAL A 136 -32.63 8.76 12.07
CA VAL A 136 -33.08 7.93 10.95
C VAL A 136 -32.52 6.53 11.09
N GLU A 137 -33.42 5.57 11.02
CA GLU A 137 -33.07 4.16 11.03
C GLU A 137 -32.22 3.81 9.78
N PRO A 138 -31.09 3.09 9.94
CA PRO A 138 -30.19 2.77 8.83
C PRO A 138 -30.88 2.06 7.65
N ALA A 139 -31.91 1.26 7.93
CA ALA A 139 -32.72 0.58 6.92
C ALA A 139 -33.46 1.57 6.00
N LYS A 140 -34.01 2.64 6.57
CA LYS A 140 -34.72 3.69 5.81
C LYS A 140 -33.74 4.51 4.96
N LEU A 141 -32.56 4.80 5.50
CA LEU A 141 -31.50 5.49 4.75
C LEU A 141 -31.06 4.66 3.54
N THR A 142 -30.86 3.36 3.74
CA THR A 142 -30.46 2.44 2.66
C THR A 142 -31.56 2.31 1.61
N ALA A 143 -32.82 2.21 2.02
CA ALA A 143 -33.96 2.19 1.11
C ALA A 143 -34.08 3.48 0.29
N PHE A 144 -33.84 4.65 0.89
CA PHE A 144 -33.84 5.94 0.18
C PHE A 144 -32.72 6.03 -0.86
N VAL A 145 -31.50 5.61 -0.51
CA VAL A 145 -30.35 5.59 -1.44
C VAL A 145 -30.62 4.62 -2.58
N GLN A 146 -31.20 3.45 -2.30
CA GLN A 146 -31.56 2.48 -3.32
C GLN A 146 -32.74 2.94 -4.18
N GLY A 147 -33.67 3.74 -3.65
CA GLY A 147 -34.83 4.25 -4.38
C GLY A 147 -34.47 5.17 -5.55
N ASN A 148 -33.33 5.88 -5.46
CA ASN A 148 -32.87 6.80 -6.50
C ASN A 148 -31.71 6.22 -7.32
N ALA A 149 -31.87 6.14 -8.65
CA ALA A 149 -30.86 5.57 -9.54
C ALA A 149 -29.49 6.30 -9.50
N LEU A 150 -29.52 7.63 -9.37
CA LEU A 150 -28.30 8.44 -9.25
C LEU A 150 -27.57 8.17 -7.93
N LEU A 151 -28.29 8.19 -6.79
CA LEU A 151 -27.69 7.93 -5.48
C LEU A 151 -27.16 6.50 -5.38
N ARG A 152 -27.87 5.53 -5.96
CA ARG A 152 -27.42 4.13 -6.03
C ARG A 152 -26.10 4.01 -6.80
N THR A 153 -25.99 4.69 -7.95
CA THR A 153 -24.78 4.67 -8.78
C THR A 153 -23.62 5.35 -8.05
N LEU A 154 -23.83 6.54 -7.50
CA LEU A 154 -22.82 7.26 -6.73
C LEU A 154 -22.37 6.44 -5.51
N HIS A 155 -23.31 5.89 -4.75
CA HIS A 155 -23.00 5.02 -3.61
C HIS A 155 -22.16 3.82 -4.04
N ARG A 156 -22.47 3.17 -5.17
CA ARG A 156 -21.71 2.03 -5.69
C ARG A 156 -20.27 2.42 -6.05
N ILE A 157 -20.06 3.56 -6.70
CA ILE A 157 -18.73 4.06 -7.06
C ILE A 157 -17.91 4.36 -5.80
N LEU A 158 -18.49 5.08 -4.85
CA LEU A 158 -17.81 5.44 -3.60
C LEU A 158 -17.53 4.19 -2.73
N TYR A 159 -18.47 3.24 -2.70
CA TYR A 159 -18.32 1.97 -1.96
C TYR A 159 -17.17 1.13 -2.52
N ASN A 160 -17.03 1.07 -3.84
CA ASN A 160 -15.93 0.38 -4.52
C ASN A 160 -14.67 1.25 -4.65
N ARG A 161 -14.47 2.24 -3.76
CA ARG A 161 -13.26 3.07 -3.70
C ARG A 161 -12.86 3.68 -5.06
N TYR A 162 -13.85 4.13 -5.83
CA TYR A 162 -13.66 4.67 -7.17
C TYR A 162 -13.07 3.70 -8.21
N TYR A 163 -13.11 2.39 -7.94
CA TYR A 163 -12.52 1.34 -8.77
C TYR A 163 -11.00 1.47 -9.01
N ILE A 164 -10.31 2.25 -8.17
CA ILE A 164 -8.86 2.47 -8.29
C ILE A 164 -8.11 1.18 -7.95
N ASP A 165 -8.56 0.45 -6.92
CA ASP A 165 -7.95 -0.81 -6.50
C ASP A 165 -8.10 -1.89 -7.60
N GLU A 166 -9.28 -1.98 -8.21
CA GLU A 166 -9.55 -2.90 -9.33
C GLU A 166 -8.73 -2.52 -10.56
N PHE A 167 -8.66 -1.23 -10.89
CA PHE A 167 -7.82 -0.75 -11.99
C PHE A 167 -6.34 -1.08 -11.76
N TYR A 168 -5.82 -0.83 -10.56
CA TYR A 168 -4.45 -1.16 -10.18
C TYR A 168 -4.17 -2.66 -10.31
N ASN A 169 -5.07 -3.49 -9.78
CA ASN A 169 -4.92 -4.95 -9.85
C ASN A 169 -4.99 -5.48 -11.30
N LEU A 170 -5.88 -4.92 -12.12
CA LEU A 170 -5.98 -5.33 -13.52
C LEU A 170 -4.75 -4.88 -14.31
N VAL A 171 -4.42 -3.59 -14.28
CA VAL A 171 -3.37 -3.02 -15.13
C VAL A 171 -1.98 -3.37 -14.62
N ILE A 172 -1.69 -3.11 -13.35
CA ILE A 172 -0.33 -3.25 -12.83
C ILE A 172 -0.06 -4.71 -12.48
N VAL A 173 -0.91 -5.32 -11.65
CA VAL A 173 -0.64 -6.69 -11.19
C VAL A 173 -0.85 -7.69 -12.33
N ARG A 174 -2.02 -7.68 -12.95
CA ARG A 174 -2.37 -8.74 -13.91
C ARG A 174 -1.72 -8.56 -15.28
N PHE A 175 -1.68 -7.35 -15.84
CA PHE A 175 -1.05 -7.15 -17.16
C PHE A 175 0.47 -7.02 -17.06
N ILE A 176 0.99 -6.16 -16.19
CA ILE A 176 2.43 -5.89 -16.14
C ILE A 176 3.17 -7.00 -15.39
N VAL A 177 2.83 -7.25 -14.12
CA VAL A 177 3.61 -8.18 -13.28
C VAL A 177 3.53 -9.61 -13.79
N LEU A 178 2.32 -10.14 -14.06
CA LEU A 178 2.20 -11.50 -14.61
C LEU A 178 2.75 -11.61 -16.03
N GLY A 179 2.63 -10.57 -16.85
CA GLY A 179 3.22 -10.55 -18.18
C GLY A 179 4.74 -10.71 -18.12
N ILE A 180 5.42 -9.94 -17.26
CA ILE A 180 6.86 -10.05 -17.03
C ILE A 180 7.20 -11.42 -16.42
N SER A 181 6.39 -11.91 -15.48
CA SER A 181 6.60 -13.22 -14.86
C SER A 181 6.59 -14.35 -15.88
N HIS A 182 5.68 -14.33 -16.86
CA HIS A 182 5.64 -15.35 -17.91
C HIS A 182 6.86 -15.26 -18.84
N ILE A 183 7.34 -14.05 -19.14
CA ILE A 183 8.56 -13.87 -19.95
C ILE A 183 9.77 -14.39 -19.18
N ALA A 184 9.89 -14.06 -17.90
CA ALA A 184 10.98 -14.55 -17.06
C ALA A 184 10.95 -16.08 -16.93
N GLN A 185 9.77 -16.66 -16.74
CA GLN A 185 9.59 -18.12 -16.69
C GLN A 185 9.97 -18.78 -18.01
N ALA A 186 9.57 -18.20 -19.14
CA ALA A 186 9.96 -18.71 -20.45
C ALA A 186 11.48 -18.63 -20.63
N PHE A 187 12.12 -17.54 -20.23
CA PHE A 187 13.58 -17.42 -20.30
C PHE A 187 14.28 -18.49 -19.46
N ASP A 188 13.84 -18.72 -18.22
CA ASP A 188 14.39 -19.75 -17.34
C ASP A 188 14.23 -21.16 -17.94
N THR A 189 13.01 -21.47 -18.39
CA THR A 189 12.68 -22.83 -18.89
C THR A 189 13.30 -23.14 -20.25
N TYR A 190 13.44 -22.16 -21.14
CA TYR A 190 13.98 -22.40 -22.49
C TYR A 190 15.48 -22.12 -22.60
N VAL A 191 15.97 -21.07 -21.93
CA VAL A 191 17.38 -20.66 -22.03
C VAL A 191 18.20 -21.31 -20.94
N ILE A 192 17.83 -21.14 -19.67
CA ILE A 192 18.64 -21.62 -18.55
C ILE A 192 18.63 -23.16 -18.52
N ASP A 193 17.44 -23.77 -18.48
CA ASP A 193 17.33 -25.23 -18.52
C ASP A 193 17.86 -25.82 -19.83
N GLY A 194 17.68 -25.12 -20.95
CA GLY A 194 18.23 -25.52 -22.25
C GLY A 194 19.75 -25.62 -22.24
N VAL A 195 20.43 -24.62 -21.66
CA VAL A 195 21.89 -24.62 -21.49
C VAL A 195 22.32 -25.76 -20.57
N VAL A 196 21.68 -25.92 -19.42
CA VAL A 196 22.02 -26.96 -18.44
C VAL A 196 21.86 -28.37 -19.04
N ASN A 197 20.72 -28.64 -19.69
CA ASN A 197 20.47 -29.92 -20.36
C ASN A 197 21.44 -30.15 -21.54
N GLY A 198 21.81 -29.09 -22.26
CA GLY A 198 22.82 -29.17 -23.33
C GLY A 198 24.19 -29.60 -22.80
N VAL A 199 24.64 -29.04 -21.67
CA VAL A 199 25.88 -29.45 -21.01
C VAL A 199 25.81 -30.91 -20.56
N ALA A 200 24.70 -31.31 -19.93
CA ALA A 200 24.49 -32.69 -19.52
C ALA A 200 24.53 -33.66 -20.71
N PHE A 201 23.89 -33.31 -21.83
CA PHE A 201 23.92 -34.10 -23.07
C PHE A 201 25.33 -34.24 -23.64
N LEU A 202 26.12 -33.15 -23.64
CA LEU A 202 27.51 -33.19 -24.11
C LEU A 202 28.39 -34.10 -23.25
N ILE A 203 28.31 -33.98 -21.92
CA ILE A 203 29.10 -34.78 -21.00
C ILE A 203 28.73 -36.26 -21.11
N THR A 204 27.43 -36.58 -21.11
CA THR A 204 26.96 -37.97 -21.23
C THR A 204 27.28 -38.56 -22.59
N GLY A 205 27.18 -37.78 -23.67
CA GLY A 205 27.57 -38.19 -25.02
C GLY A 205 29.08 -38.46 -25.13
N LEU A 206 29.93 -37.60 -24.58
CA LEU A 206 31.37 -37.81 -24.52
C LEU A 206 31.72 -39.03 -23.68
N GLY A 207 31.11 -39.19 -22.49
CA GLY A 207 31.28 -40.37 -21.66
C GLY A 207 30.87 -41.66 -22.37
N GLY A 208 29.79 -41.63 -23.14
CA GLY A 208 29.36 -42.75 -23.98
C GLY A 208 30.39 -43.13 -25.06
N ARG A 209 31.02 -42.15 -25.71
CA ARG A 209 32.10 -42.40 -26.68
C ARG A 209 33.37 -42.90 -26.02
N ILE A 210 33.79 -42.32 -24.89
CA ILE A 210 34.95 -42.79 -24.12
C ILE A 210 34.71 -44.23 -23.65
N ARG A 211 33.49 -44.58 -23.24
CA ARG A 211 33.14 -45.95 -22.83
C ARG A 211 33.36 -46.98 -23.95
N GLN A 212 33.25 -46.60 -25.22
CA GLN A 212 33.49 -47.50 -26.35
C GLN A 212 34.98 -47.85 -26.54
N VAL A 213 35.90 -47.07 -25.97
CA VAL A 213 37.34 -47.40 -25.95
C VAL A 213 37.60 -48.62 -25.06
N GLU A 214 36.79 -48.79 -24.01
CA GLU A 214 36.84 -49.93 -23.10
C GLU A 214 36.09 -51.14 -23.70
N THR A 215 36.75 -51.86 -24.61
CA THR A 215 36.13 -52.97 -25.37
C THR A 215 36.00 -54.29 -24.59
N GLY A 216 36.60 -54.41 -23.39
CA GLY A 216 36.59 -55.63 -22.59
C GLY A 216 37.36 -56.82 -23.19
N LYS A 217 37.99 -56.64 -24.36
CA LYS A 217 38.81 -57.67 -25.02
C LYS A 217 40.27 -57.47 -24.65
N VAL A 218 40.86 -58.43 -23.93
CA VAL A 218 42.27 -58.40 -23.49
C VAL A 218 43.25 -58.11 -24.64
N GLN A 219 42.98 -58.68 -25.82
CA GLN A 219 43.79 -58.48 -27.03
C GLN A 219 43.90 -57.01 -27.46
N THR A 220 42.81 -56.23 -27.37
CA THR A 220 42.80 -54.81 -27.72
C THR A 220 43.68 -54.00 -26.76
N TYR A 221 43.62 -54.30 -25.47
CA TYR A 221 44.48 -53.67 -24.46
C TYR A 221 45.95 -54.00 -24.65
N MET A 222 46.28 -55.25 -25.02
CA MET A 222 47.65 -55.65 -25.31
C MET A 222 48.24 -54.88 -26.49
N VAL A 223 47.47 -54.72 -27.59
CA VAL A 223 47.90 -53.91 -28.74
C VAL A 223 48.13 -52.45 -28.34
N GLY A 224 47.23 -51.87 -27.55
CA GLY A 224 47.39 -50.50 -27.02
C GLY A 224 48.63 -50.34 -26.14
N PHE A 225 48.88 -51.28 -25.23
CA PHE A 225 50.03 -51.26 -24.32
C PHE A 225 51.37 -51.39 -25.07
N PHE A 226 51.53 -52.43 -25.88
CA PHE A 226 52.78 -52.65 -26.63
C PHE A 226 53.02 -51.55 -27.68
N GLY A 227 51.95 -51.05 -28.34
CA GLY A 227 52.04 -49.90 -29.23
C GLY A 227 52.49 -48.63 -28.51
N GLY A 228 51.91 -48.34 -27.33
CA GLY A 228 52.30 -47.19 -26.50
C GLY A 228 53.75 -47.26 -26.04
N VAL A 229 54.22 -48.43 -25.60
CA VAL A 229 55.62 -48.65 -25.20
C VAL A 229 56.57 -48.44 -26.38
N ALA A 230 56.23 -48.95 -27.57
CA ALA A 230 57.05 -48.76 -28.77
C ALA A 230 57.17 -47.28 -29.16
N ILE A 231 56.05 -46.53 -29.13
CA ILE A 231 56.04 -45.09 -29.40
C ILE A 231 56.88 -44.34 -28.37
N LEU A 232 56.73 -44.64 -27.07
CA LEU A 232 57.54 -44.05 -26.00
C LEU A 232 59.04 -44.32 -26.22
N ALA A 233 59.41 -45.54 -26.58
CA ALA A 233 60.79 -45.90 -26.85
C ALA A 233 61.37 -45.10 -28.03
N VAL A 234 60.60 -44.91 -29.10
CA VAL A 234 60.99 -44.07 -30.25
C VAL A 234 61.13 -42.61 -29.83
N ILE A 235 60.17 -42.06 -29.08
CA ILE A 235 60.24 -40.67 -28.59
C ILE A 235 61.49 -40.48 -27.75
N VAL A 236 61.76 -41.37 -26.78
CA VAL A 236 62.95 -41.31 -25.93
C VAL A 236 64.22 -41.43 -26.76
N PHE A 237 64.28 -42.35 -27.72
CA PHE A 237 65.43 -42.52 -28.60
C PHE A 237 65.72 -41.26 -29.42
N VAL A 238 64.68 -40.66 -30.01
CA VAL A 238 64.78 -39.40 -30.77
C VAL A 238 65.22 -38.25 -29.86
N LEU A 239 64.62 -38.12 -28.67
CA LEU A 239 65.00 -37.09 -27.69
C LEU A 239 66.46 -37.21 -27.27
N VAL A 240 66.91 -38.44 -26.95
CA VAL A 240 68.31 -38.70 -26.57
C VAL A 240 69.27 -38.43 -27.73
N THR A 241 68.84 -38.64 -28.98
CA THR A 241 69.65 -38.37 -30.17
C THR A 241 69.72 -36.88 -30.51
N ILE A 242 68.66 -36.12 -30.21
CA ILE A 242 68.61 -34.66 -30.46
C ILE A 242 69.28 -33.85 -29.34
N VAL A 243 69.28 -34.35 -28.10
CA VAL A 243 69.87 -33.68 -26.93
C VAL A 243 71.39 -33.91 -26.82
N LYS A 244 71.97 -34.81 -27.62
CA LYS A 244 73.42 -34.99 -27.78
C LYS A 244 73.95 -34.16 -28.94
#